data_AF-X1ANN9-F1
#
_entry.id   AF-X1ANN9-F1
#
_cell.length_a   1.000
_cell.length_b   1.000
_cell.length_c   1.000
_cell.angle_alpha   90.00
_cell.angle_beta   90.00
_cell.angle_gamma   90.00
#
_symmetry.space_group_name_H-M   'P 1'
#
loop_
_entity.id
_entity.type
_entity.pdbx_description
1 polymer ?
#
loop_
_entity_poly.entity_id
_entity_poly.type
_entity_poly.pdbx_seq_one_letter_code
_entity_poly.pdbx_strand_id
1 'polypeptide(L)' 'DLDGIFGQGLQQATITEISGETGAGKTQLAFQLAVNATLPPDKGGLNKNTLFF' A
#
# COMPACT_ATOMS: atom_id res chain seq x y z
N ASP A 1 -1.37 13.72 -5.34
CA ASP A 1 -0.50 12.53 -5.21
C ASP A 1 -1.35 11.33 -4.80
N LEU A 2 -0.87 10.11 -5.01
CA LEU A 2 -1.66 8.89 -4.81
C LEU A 2 -2.16 8.73 -3.36
N ASP A 3 -1.35 9.06 -2.36
CA ASP A 3 -1.76 9.02 -0.95
C ASP A 3 -2.92 9.96 -0.64
N GLY A 4 -2.97 11.13 -1.29
CA GLY A 4 -4.08 12.08 -1.14
C GLY A 4 -5.40 11.53 -1.68
N ILE A 5 -5.35 10.69 -2.72
CA ILE A 5 -6.54 10.01 -3.26
C ILE A 5 -7.06 8.95 -2.27
N PHE A 6 -6.16 8.28 -1.55
CA PHE A 6 -6.51 7.30 -0.52
C PHE A 6 -6.86 7.91 0.85
N GLY A 7 -6.85 9.24 1.00
CA GLY A 7 -7.12 9.89 2.28
C GLY A 7 -5.91 9.85 3.24
N GLN A 8 -4.72 10.12 2.71
CA GLN A 8 -3.41 10.07 3.37
C GLN A 8 -2.82 8.66 3.53
N GLY A 9 -3.25 7.71 2.70
CA GLY A 9 -2.76 6.32 2.68
C GLY A 9 -3.87 5.29 2.87
N LEU A 10 -3.51 4.01 2.93
CA LEU A 10 -4.49 2.93 3.10
C LEU A 10 -4.88 2.73 4.57
N GLN A 11 -6.18 2.51 4.80
CA GLN A 11 -6.72 2.37 6.15
C GLN A 11 -6.48 0.97 6.73
N GLN A 12 -5.94 0.90 7.95
CA GLN A 12 -5.78 -0.36 8.69
C GLN A 12 -7.14 -0.99 9.01
N ALA A 13 -7.15 -2.32 9.20
CA ALA A 13 -8.35 -3.12 9.51
C ALA A 13 -9.48 -2.98 8.46
N THR A 14 -9.12 -2.68 7.21
CA THR A 14 -10.03 -2.66 6.06
C THR A 14 -9.45 -3.48 4.92
N ILE A 15 -10.30 -3.87 3.97
CA ILE A 15 -9.87 -4.45 2.70
C ILE A 15 -9.98 -3.34 1.64
N THR A 16 -8.87 -3.05 0.95
CA THR A 16 -8.85 -2.14 -0.21
C THR A 16 -8.60 -2.98 -1.47
N GLU A 17 -9.54 -2.94 -2.41
CA GLU A 17 -9.39 -3.60 -3.71
C GLU A 17 -8.77 -2.63 -4.73
N ILE A 18 -7.81 -3.13 -5.52
CA ILE A 18 -7.16 -2.36 -6.59
C ILE A 18 -7.35 -3.13 -7.91
N SER A 19 -8.18 -2.59 -8.80
CA SER A 19 -8.56 -3.20 -10.08
C SER A 19 -8.21 -2.31 -11.27
N GLY A 20 -8.09 -2.91 -12.45
CA GLY A 20 -7.68 -2.21 -13.68
C GLY A 20 -6.95 -3.12 -14.67
N GLU A 21 -6.69 -2.61 -15.87
CA GLU A 21 -6.06 -3.35 -16.98
C GLU A 21 -4.60 -3.75 -16.71
N THR A 22 -4.07 -4.69 -17.49
CA THR A 22 -2.65 -5.04 -17.45
C THR A 22 -1.78 -3.80 -17.68
N GLY A 23 -0.76 -3.61 -16.85
CA GLY A 23 0.09 -2.41 -16.91
C GLY A 23 -0.43 -1.20 -16.11
N ALA A 24 -1.64 -1.25 -15.55
CA ALA A 24 -2.19 -0.16 -14.71
C ALA A 24 -1.49 0.01 -13.33
N GLY A 25 -0.39 -0.70 -13.06
CA GLY A 25 0.41 -0.53 -11.85
C GLY A 25 -0.05 -1.29 -10.59
N LYS A 26 -1.10 -2.13 -10.68
CA LYS A 26 -1.65 -2.89 -9.54
C LYS A 26 -0.58 -3.71 -8.79
N THR A 27 0.19 -4.50 -9.53
CA THR A 27 1.23 -5.38 -8.97
C THR A 27 2.39 -4.57 -8.38
N GLN A 28 2.79 -3.48 -9.05
CA GLN A 28 3.81 -2.57 -8.54
C GLN A 28 3.37 -1.90 -7.24
N LEU A 29 2.11 -1.46 -7.15
CA LEU A 29 1.55 -0.87 -5.94
C LEU A 29 1.52 -1.88 -4.79
N ALA A 30 1.15 -3.14 -5.06
CA ALA A 30 1.21 -4.20 -4.05
C ALA A 30 2.65 -4.42 -3.51
N PHE A 31 3.65 -4.47 -4.39
CA PHE A 31 5.05 -4.57 -3.96
C PHE A 31 5.52 -3.34 -3.16
N GLN A 32 5.14 -2.13 -3.58
CA GLN A 32 5.51 -0.91 -2.87
C GLN A 32 4.89 -0.87 -1.46
N LEU A 33 3.62 -1.26 -1.32
CA LEU A 33 2.95 -1.37 -0.03
C LEU A 33 3.60 -2.43 0.85
N ALA A 34 4.04 -3.55 0.27
CA ALA A 34 4.73 -4.60 1.01
C ALA A 34 6.04 -4.12 1.66
N VAL A 35 6.77 -3.22 0.99
CA VAL A 35 7.95 -2.56 1.55
C VAL A 35 7.55 -1.45 2.51
N ASN A 36 6.60 -0.58 2.15
CA ASN A 36 6.19 0.56 2.96
C ASN A 36 5.65 0.15 4.33
N ALA A 37 4.94 -0.98 4.44
CA ALA A 37 4.46 -1.51 5.71
C ALA A 37 5.60 -1.78 6.72
N THR A 38 6.81 -2.08 6.22
CA THR A 38 8.00 -2.34 7.05
C THR A 38 8.70 -1.07 7.53
N LEU A 39 8.43 0.08 6.92
CA LEU A 39 9.03 1.35 7.30
C LEU A 39 8.50 1.83 8.67
N PRO A 40 9.26 2.66 9.40
CA PRO A 40 8.78 3.24 10.64
C PRO A 40 7.66 4.28 10.40
N PRO A 41 6.83 4.60 11.42
CA PRO A 41 5.68 5.50 11.27
C PRO A 41 6.02 6.92 10.83
N ASP A 42 7.18 7.45 11.22
CA ASP A 42 7.70 8.76 10.79
C ASP A 42 8.04 8.82 9.29
N LYS A 43 8.09 7.65 8.62
CA LYS A 43 8.25 7.50 7.17
C LYS A 43 6.99 6.97 6.48
N GLY A 44 5.84 6.99 7.17
CA GLY A 44 4.55 6.55 6.62
C GLY A 44 4.32 5.04 6.63
N GLY A 45 5.15 4.27 7.34
CA GLY A 45 4.98 2.82 7.47
C GLY A 45 4.32 2.39 8.79
N LEU A 46 4.26 1.08 9.02
CA LEU A 46 3.63 0.49 10.20
C LEU A 46 4.65 -0.20 11.14
N ASN A 47 5.92 -0.29 10.72
CA ASN A 47 6.96 -1.08 11.37
C ASN A 47 6.49 -2.55 11.59
N LYS A 48 5.89 -3.16 10.56
CA LYS A 48 5.34 -4.53 10.57
C LYS A 48 5.83 -5.33 9.36
N ASN A 49 5.74 -6.66 9.46
CA ASN A 49 6.01 -7.56 8.33
C ASN A 49 4.80 -7.66 7.39
N THR A 50 5.07 -7.97 6.12
CA THR A 50 4.06 -8.20 5.10
C THR A 50 3.96 -9.68 4.76
N LEU A 51 2.73 -10.19 4.65
CA LEU A 51 2.44 -11.48 4.01
C LEU A 51 1.98 -11.22 2.58
N PHE A 52 2.69 -11.78 1.61
CA PHE A 52 2.45 -11.60 0.18
C PHE A 52 2.23 -12.98 -0.46
N PHE A 53 1.14 -13.12 -1.22
CA PHE A 53 0.74 -14.36 -1.89
C PHE A 53 0.82 -14.22 -3.40
#